data_AF-A0A645JHZ4-F1
#
_entry.id   AF-A0A645JHZ4-F1
#
_cell.length_a   1.000
_cell.length_b   1.000
_cell.length_c   1.000
_cell.angle_alpha   90.00
_cell.angle_beta   90.00
_cell.angle_gamma   90.00
#
_symmetry.space_group_name_H-M   'P 1'
#
loop_
_entity.id
_entity.type
_entity.pdbx_description
1 polymer ?
#
loop_
_entity_poly.entity_id
_entity_poly.type
_entity_poly.pdbx_seq_one_letter_code
_entity_poly.pdbx_strand_id
1 'polypeptide(L)' 'MALASGNSIVPLIYYSFKPAVITLWIRFCQMYGIEALVYNTKTVYNYLCARNEAAATQWVDEYLEKAISGSQQIYNAR' A
#
# COMPACT_ATOMS: atom_id res chain seq x y z
N MET A 1 -8.20 14.15 2.32
CA MET A 1 -8.70 15.09 1.30
C MET A 1 -9.74 14.50 0.33
N ALA A 2 -9.99 13.18 0.30
CA ALA A 2 -11.05 12.59 -0.54
C ALA A 2 -12.48 12.72 0.01
N LEU A 3 -12.66 12.90 1.33
CA LEU A 3 -14.00 13.08 1.91
C LEU A 3 -14.58 14.50 1.70
N ALA A 4 -13.72 15.48 1.38
CA ALA A 4 -14.11 16.89 1.26
C ALA A 4 -14.44 17.33 -0.17
N SER A 5 -14.24 16.48 -1.19
CA SER A 5 -14.31 16.89 -2.60
C SER A 5 -15.62 16.54 -3.32
N GLY A 6 -16.63 15.97 -2.63
CA GLY A 6 -17.90 15.55 -3.25
C GLY A 6 -17.77 14.43 -4.29
N ASN A 7 -16.60 13.79 -4.41
CA ASN A 7 -16.34 12.75 -5.40
C ASN A 7 -16.65 11.37 -4.81
N SER A 8 -17.91 10.96 -4.90
CA SER A 8 -18.45 9.70 -4.35
C SER A 8 -17.89 8.43 -5.02
N ILE A 9 -17.22 8.57 -6.16
CA ILE A 9 -16.63 7.45 -6.92
C ILE A 9 -15.34 6.94 -6.26
N VAL A 10 -14.49 7.83 -5.76
CA VAL A 10 -13.20 7.44 -5.15
C VAL A 10 -13.37 6.57 -3.90
N PRO A 11 -14.30 6.89 -2.96
CA PRO A 11 -14.61 6.01 -1.84
C PRO A 11 -15.19 4.65 -2.26
N LEU A 12 -16.03 4.61 -3.31
CA LEU A 12 -16.62 3.36 -3.82
C LEU A 12 -15.58 2.42 -4.42
N ILE A 13 -14.64 2.98 -5.19
CA ILE A 13 -13.49 2.25 -5.72
C ILE A 13 -12.70 1.66 -4.54
N TYR A 14 -12.32 2.51 -3.57
CA TYR A 14 -11.58 2.05 -2.39
C TYR A 14 -12.30 0.93 -1.65
N TYR A 15 -13.61 1.04 -1.46
CA TYR A 15 -14.41 0.03 -0.77
C TYR A 15 -14.49 -1.29 -1.53
N SER A 16 -14.64 -1.22 -2.86
CA SER A 16 -14.72 -2.41 -3.74
C SER A 16 -13.40 -3.18 -3.79
N PHE A 17 -12.26 -2.47 -3.75
CA PHE A 17 -10.94 -3.08 -3.75
C PHE A 17 -10.46 -3.50 -2.35
N LYS A 18 -11.09 -3.02 -1.27
CA LYS A 18 -10.69 -3.33 0.11
C LYS A 18 -10.52 -4.84 0.38
N PRO A 19 -11.43 -5.76 -0.03
CA PRO A 19 -11.24 -7.18 0.21
C PRO A 19 -10.02 -7.77 -0.51
N ALA A 20 -9.77 -7.35 -1.76
CA ALA A 20 -8.62 -7.78 -2.55
C ALA A 20 -7.31 -7.28 -1.94
N VAL A 21 -7.28 -6.00 -1.54
CA VAL A 21 -6.13 -5.37 -0.88
C VAL A 21 -5.80 -6.06 0.44
N ILE A 22 -6.81 -6.33 1.29
CA ILE A 22 -6.59 -7.07 2.55
C ILE A 22 -6.00 -8.46 2.29
N THR A 23 -6.49 -9.17 1.27
CA THR A 23 -5.96 -10.50 0.91
C THR A 23 -4.48 -10.43 0.49
N LEU A 24 -4.09 -9.40 -0.26
CA LEU A 24 -2.70 -9.18 -0.66
C LEU A 24 -1.82 -8.87 0.56
N TRP A 25 -2.29 -8.05 1.49
CA TRP A 25 -1.57 -7.77 2.74
C TRP A 25 -1.40 -9.02 3.60
N ILE A 26 -2.43 -9.87 3.71
CA ILE A 26 -2.34 -11.14 4.45
C ILE A 26 -1.27 -12.03 3.83
N ARG A 27 -1.29 -12.20 2.49
CA ARG A 27 -0.25 -12.99 1.79
C ARG A 27 1.14 -12.41 1.99
N PHE A 28 1.30 -11.10 1.88
CA PHE A 28 2.57 -10.43 2.11
C PHE A 28 3.09 -10.70 3.54
N CYS A 29 2.23 -10.58 4.55
CA CYS A 29 2.57 -10.89 5.93
C CYS A 29 2.95 -12.36 6.14
N GLN A 30 2.31 -13.29 5.42
CA GLN A 30 2.67 -14.71 5.48
C GLN A 30 4.07 -14.98 4.93
N MET A 31 4.53 -14.23 3.93
CA MET A 31 5.85 -14.43 3.29
C MET A 31 6.98 -13.64 3.94
N TYR A 32 6.74 -12.39 4.33
CA TYR A 32 7.78 -11.45 4.75
C TYR A 32 7.61 -10.97 6.21
N GLY A 33 6.55 -11.43 6.88
CA GLY A 33 6.24 -11.04 8.25
C GLY A 33 5.49 -9.72 8.35
N ILE A 34 4.79 -9.55 9.48
CA ILE A 34 4.04 -8.33 9.79
C ILE A 34 4.95 -7.11 10.04
N GLU A 35 6.20 -7.34 10.45
CA GLU A 35 7.16 -6.27 10.73
C GLU A 35 7.48 -5.45 9.47
N ALA A 36 7.66 -6.12 8.33
CA ALA A 36 7.88 -5.47 7.03
C ALA A 36 6.67 -4.60 6.63
N LEU A 37 5.45 -5.10 6.88
CA LEU A 37 4.21 -4.35 6.65
C LEU A 37 4.16 -3.07 7.51
N VAL A 38 4.44 -3.21 8.80
CA VAL A 38 4.41 -2.09 9.74
C VAL A 38 5.47 -1.04 9.39
N TYR A 39 6.69 -1.48 9.04
CA TYR A 39 7.76 -0.58 8.62
C TYR A 39 7.38 0.24 7.39
N ASN A 40 6.85 -0.40 6.35
CA ASN A 40 6.45 0.28 5.12
C ASN A 40 5.30 1.27 5.37
N THR A 41 4.31 0.86 6.15
CA THR A 41 3.17 1.72 6.52
C THR A 41 3.63 2.93 7.33
N LYS A 42 4.54 2.72 8.30
CA LYS A 42 5.11 3.80 9.11
C LYS A 42 5.92 4.78 8.28
N THR A 43 6.65 4.30 7.28
CA THR A 43 7.44 5.13 6.36
C THR A 43 6.54 6.05 5.54
N VAL A 44 5.48 5.51 4.93
CA VAL A 44 4.47 6.33 4.22
C VAL A 44 3.81 7.33 5.16
N TYR A 45 3.42 6.89 6.36
CA TYR A 45 2.82 7.77 7.37
C TYR A 45 3.74 8.94 7.73
N ASN A 46 5.04 8.70 7.92
CA ASN A 46 6.02 9.75 8.20
C ASN A 46 6.12 10.77 7.06
N TYR A 47 6.12 10.31 5.80
CA TYR A 47 6.12 11.23 4.64
C TYR A 47 4.84 12.07 4.57
N LEU A 48 3.68 11.47 4.88
CA LEU A 48 2.41 12.20 4.97
C LEU A 48 2.43 13.24 6.11
N CYS A 49 2.97 12.89 7.27
CA CYS A 49 3.15 13.83 8.39
C CYS A 49 4.09 14.99 8.02
N ALA A 50 5.15 14.71 7.25
CA ALA A 50 6.06 15.72 6.72
C ALA A 50 5.47 16.52 5.55
N ARG A 51 4.22 16.25 5.13
CA ARG A 51 3.55 16.81 3.94
C ARG A 51 4.35 16.63 2.65
N ASN A 52 5.19 15.59 2.61
CA ASN A 52 6.00 15.27 1.45
C ASN A 52 5.27 14.25 0.58
N GLU A 53 4.30 14.74 -0.19
CA GLU A 53 3.47 13.91 -1.07
C GLU A 53 4.30 13.22 -2.16
N ALA A 54 5.35 13.88 -2.66
CA ALA A 54 6.23 13.32 -3.68
C ALA A 54 7.00 12.10 -3.14
N ALA A 55 7.60 12.21 -1.96
CA ALA A 55 8.31 11.09 -1.34
C ALA A 55 7.35 9.95 -0.94
N ALA A 56 6.15 10.28 -0.47
CA ALA A 56 5.13 9.27 -0.17
C ALA A 56 4.73 8.48 -1.44
N THR A 57 4.53 9.18 -2.56
CA THR A 57 4.14 8.57 -3.83
C THR A 57 5.26 7.69 -4.37
N GLN A 58 6.48 8.20 -4.42
CA GLN A 58 7.64 7.44 -4.86
C GLN A 58 7.86 6.17 -4.03
N TRP A 59 7.74 6.26 -2.70
CA TRP A 59 7.90 5.11 -1.82
C TRP A 59 6.82 4.05 -2.03
N VAL A 60 5.58 4.47 -2.29
CA VAL A 60 4.47 3.54 -2.60
C VAL A 60 4.72 2.83 -3.92
N ASP A 61 5.14 3.54 -4.96
CA ASP A 61 5.43 2.96 -6.27
C ASP A 61 6.60 1.96 -6.19
N GLU A 62 7.70 2.33 -5.54
CA GLU A 62 8.85 1.44 -5.34
C GLU A 62 8.48 0.19 -4.53
N TYR A 63 7.65 0.34 -3.49
CA TYR A 63 7.20 -0.79 -2.67
C TYR A 63 6.28 -1.72 -3.46
N LEU A 64 5.33 -1.17 -4.23
CA LEU A 64 4.44 -1.94 -5.09
C LEU A 64 5.20 -2.69 -6.18
N GLU A 65 6.17 -2.04 -6.82
CA GLU A 65 7.03 -2.67 -7.82
C GLU A 65 7.81 -3.85 -7.19
N LYS A 66 8.40 -3.65 -6.00
CA LYS A 66 9.08 -4.73 -5.26
C LYS A 66 8.14 -5.89 -4.91
N ALA A 67 6.87 -5.62 -4.65
CA ALA A 67 5.85 -6.62 -4.32
C ALA A 67 5.28 -7.36 -5.55
N ILE A 68 5.32 -6.75 -6.74
CA ILE A 68 4.78 -7.31 -7.99
C ILE A 68 5.87 -8.03 -8.80
N SER A 69 7.02 -7.39 -8.98
CA SER A 69 8.09 -7.84 -9.89
C SER A 69 9.46 -7.96 -9.21
N GLY A 70 9.64 -7.43 -8.01
CA GLY A 70 10.95 -7.37 -7.35
C GLY A 70 11.19 -8.42 -6.25
N SER A 71 12.09 -8.07 -5.32
CA SER A 71 12.60 -9.00 -4.30
C SER A 71 11.60 -9.42 -3.24
N GLN A 72 10.39 -8.83 -3.23
CA GLN A 72 9.32 -9.16 -2.29
C GLN A 72 8.05 -9.63 -3.02
N GLN A 73 8.22 -10.35 -4.12
CA GLN A 73 7.14 -10.83 -4.95
C GLN A 73 6.06 -11.60 -4.18
N ILE A 74 4.79 -11.24 -4.41
CA ILE A 74 3.62 -11.90 -3.81
C ILE A 74 3.01 -12.95 -4.76
N TYR A 75 3.26 -12.84 -6.06
CA TYR A 75 2.60 -13.64 -7.10
C TYR A 75 3.35 -14.91 -7.50
N ASN A 76 4.67 -14.95 -7.30
CA ASN A 76 5.55 -16.06 -7.71
C ASN A 76 5.93 -16.99 -6.54
N ALA A 77 5.03 -17.20 -5.58
CA ALA A 77 5.20 -18.30 -4.63
C ALA A 77 5.05 -19.62 -5.40
N ARG A 78 6.18 -20.31 -5.62
CA ARG A 78 6.23 -21.67 -6.15
C ARG A 78 5.84 -22.68 -5.08
#